data_AF-A0A807N3F1-F1
#
_entry.id   AF-A0A807N3F1-F1
#
_cell.length_a   1.000
_cell.length_b   1.000
_cell.length_c   1.000
_cell.angle_alpha   90.00
_cell.angle_beta   90.00
_cell.angle_gamma   90.00
#
_symmetry.space_group_name_H-M   'P 1'
#
loop_
_entity.id
_entity.type
_entity.pdbx_description
1 polymer ?
#
loop_
_entity_poly.entity_id
_entity_poly.type
_entity_poly.pdbx_seq_one_letter_code
_entity_poly.pdbx_strand_id
1 'polypeptide(L)'
;MTNAARTLLSTLLLTAAVAVALVGSGAQWLDRLAHTSGPLTEIMAPLAGDGQVRDAVAATLTEGVAADLPDVVGGLPGAQARIEQLIASAVDDAMDDPDVADAWARSVDLSRIDLVTDLAAFRASGGDAPTLWLHVGPFVDLGRTRLMESTPAALSGIVAGLEWQTDPRIALGRPDPQQAAWAADALDVVSGWVWFYVAAIALALLGLAVGPRRGRWVALTVAAALGVVALSLARRVAVDVAAPQGTGLVTAVQGQLTAGAVDSLLRWSDPVQVVGWVLVTVGLVGIALAPGRRPPSVNS
;
A
#
# COMPACT_ATOMS: atom_id res chain seq x y z
N MET A 1 -20.95 41.08 -11.60
CA MET A 1 -21.41 39.69 -11.87
C MET A 1 -22.83 39.51 -11.39
N THR A 2 -23.68 38.86 -12.19
CA THR A 2 -25.04 38.47 -11.77
C THR A 2 -25.00 37.39 -10.69
N ASN A 3 -26.08 37.26 -9.90
CA ASN A 3 -26.19 36.20 -8.88
C ASN A 3 -26.05 34.78 -9.47
N ALA A 4 -26.50 34.59 -10.72
CA ALA A 4 -26.34 33.32 -11.45
C ALA A 4 -24.87 33.01 -11.72
N ALA A 5 -24.10 33.95 -12.28
CA ALA A 5 -22.67 33.77 -12.56
C ALA A 5 -21.87 33.51 -11.28
N ARG A 6 -22.19 34.18 -10.16
CA ARG A 6 -21.54 33.94 -8.86
C ARG A 6 -21.86 32.57 -8.28
N THR A 7 -23.08 32.07 -8.51
CA THR A 7 -23.49 30.74 -8.05
C THR A 7 -22.79 29.66 -8.87
N LEU A 8 -22.73 29.82 -10.20
CA LEU A 8 -22.00 28.90 -11.08
C LEU A 8 -20.51 28.83 -10.71
N LEU A 9 -19.85 29.98 -10.53
CA LEU A 9 -18.44 30.02 -10.14
C LEU A 9 -18.21 29.38 -8.75
N SER A 10 -19.10 29.62 -7.80
CA SER A 10 -19.07 28.97 -6.48
C SER A 10 -19.17 27.45 -6.60
N THR A 11 -20.10 26.94 -7.41
CA THR A 11 -20.23 25.49 -7.66
C THR A 11 -18.98 24.92 -8.32
N LEU A 12 -18.43 25.56 -9.35
CA LEU A 12 -17.22 25.08 -10.01
C LEU A 12 -16.02 25.00 -9.05
N LEU A 13 -15.82 26.05 -8.23
CA LEU A 13 -14.75 26.08 -7.24
C LEU A 13 -14.91 25.01 -6.17
N LEU A 14 -16.14 24.80 -5.67
CA LEU A 14 -16.42 23.78 -4.65
C LEU A 14 -16.31 22.37 -5.21
N THR A 15 -16.75 22.11 -6.44
CA THR A 15 -16.56 20.82 -7.10
C THR A 15 -15.07 20.56 -7.35
N ALA A 16 -14.30 21.56 -7.79
CA ALA A 16 -12.86 21.44 -7.94
C ALA A 16 -12.18 21.16 -6.60
N ALA A 17 -12.59 21.84 -5.52
CA ALA A 17 -12.08 21.59 -4.17
C ALA A 17 -12.30 20.13 -3.74
N VAL A 18 -13.51 19.59 -3.98
CA VAL A 18 -13.83 18.18 -3.68
C VAL A 18 -12.99 17.23 -4.52
N ALA A 19 -12.86 17.47 -5.82
CA ALA A 19 -12.05 16.63 -6.70
C ALA A 19 -10.57 16.61 -6.26
N VAL A 20 -10.01 17.77 -5.95
CA VAL A 20 -8.62 17.90 -5.46
C VAL A 20 -8.45 17.21 -4.10
N ALA A 21 -9.43 17.32 -3.18
CA ALA A 21 -9.37 16.63 -1.90
C ALA A 21 -9.41 15.09 -2.04
N LEU A 22 -10.20 14.58 -2.99
CA LEU A 22 -10.26 13.14 -3.28
C LEU A 22 -8.93 12.63 -3.87
N VAL A 23 -8.34 13.38 -4.81
CA VAL A 23 -6.99 13.07 -5.32
C VAL A 23 -5.96 13.12 -4.20
N GLY A 24 -5.99 14.14 -3.35
CA GLY A 24 -5.12 14.26 -2.17
C GLY A 24 -5.27 13.09 -1.20
N SER A 25 -6.48 12.57 -1.03
CA SER A 25 -6.74 11.39 -0.20
C SER A 25 -6.18 10.11 -0.79
N GLY A 26 -6.27 9.92 -2.11
CA GLY A 26 -5.63 8.80 -2.80
C GLY A 26 -4.11 8.92 -2.72
N ALA A 27 -3.58 10.12 -2.89
CA ALA A 27 -2.16 10.39 -2.75
C ALA A 27 -1.67 10.07 -1.34
N GLN A 28 -2.32 10.57 -0.29
CA GLN A 28 -1.93 10.28 1.09
C GLN A 28 -1.93 8.78 1.41
N TRP A 29 -2.87 8.01 0.85
CA TRP A 29 -2.88 6.55 0.99
C TRP A 29 -1.67 5.89 0.33
N LEU A 30 -1.38 6.26 -0.92
CA LEU A 30 -0.20 5.78 -1.65
C LEU A 30 1.10 6.16 -0.93
N ASP A 31 1.18 7.37 -0.37
CA ASP A 31 2.35 7.83 0.38
C ASP A 31 2.58 6.96 1.62
N ARG A 32 1.51 6.61 2.33
CA ARG A 32 1.60 5.68 3.46
C ARG A 32 2.02 4.28 3.04
N LEU A 33 1.50 3.76 1.93
CA LEU A 33 1.98 2.47 1.41
C LEU A 33 3.46 2.49 1.05
N ALA A 34 3.92 3.60 0.48
CA ALA A 34 5.30 3.76 0.04
C ALA A 34 6.26 3.99 1.20
N HIS A 35 5.88 4.77 2.22
CA HIS A 35 6.80 5.29 3.24
C HIS A 35 6.54 4.80 4.66
N THR A 36 5.50 3.99 4.90
CA THR A 36 5.20 3.40 6.22
C THR A 36 5.04 1.89 6.14
N SER A 37 5.57 1.18 7.13
CA SER A 37 5.63 -0.29 7.14
C SER A 37 4.25 -0.96 7.22
N GLY A 38 3.43 -0.52 8.19
CA GLY A 38 2.16 -1.19 8.55
C GLY A 38 1.21 -1.46 7.39
N PRO A 39 0.84 -0.45 6.57
CA PRO A 39 -0.15 -0.62 5.51
C PRO A 39 0.19 -1.70 4.47
N LEU A 40 1.45 -1.80 4.04
CA LEU A 40 1.86 -2.83 3.08
C LEU A 40 1.96 -4.20 3.74
N THR A 41 2.47 -4.27 4.97
CA THR A 41 2.49 -5.52 5.75
C THR A 41 1.10 -6.09 5.92
N GLU A 42 0.08 -5.28 6.22
CA GLU A 42 -1.31 -5.75 6.33
C GLU A 42 -1.85 -6.30 5.00
N ILE A 43 -1.53 -5.64 3.87
CA ILE A 43 -1.94 -6.10 2.53
C ILE A 43 -1.30 -7.44 2.20
N MET A 44 -0.04 -7.63 2.57
CA MET A 44 0.74 -8.83 2.24
C MET A 44 0.65 -9.93 3.30
N ALA A 45 0.06 -9.69 4.47
CA ALA A 45 -0.05 -10.67 5.54
C ALA A 45 -0.72 -12.00 5.12
N PRO A 46 -1.78 -12.01 4.29
CA PRO A 46 -2.38 -13.27 3.82
C PRO A 46 -1.42 -14.17 3.04
N LEU A 47 -0.46 -13.58 2.32
CA LEU A 47 0.54 -14.33 1.55
C LEU A 47 1.52 -15.11 2.44
N ALA A 48 1.70 -14.68 3.70
CA ALA A 48 2.53 -15.41 4.66
C ALA A 48 1.96 -16.81 4.97
N GLY A 49 0.64 -16.98 4.86
CA GLY A 49 -0.03 -18.26 5.05
C GLY A 49 -0.19 -19.08 3.76
N ASP A 50 0.22 -18.55 2.61
CA ASP A 50 0.11 -19.24 1.32
C ASP A 50 1.18 -20.32 1.20
N GLY A 51 0.75 -21.58 1.05
CA GLY A 51 1.67 -22.71 1.00
C GLY A 51 2.72 -22.61 -0.09
N GLN A 52 2.37 -22.08 -1.27
CA GLN A 52 3.34 -21.99 -2.38
C GLN A 52 4.36 -20.86 -2.18
N VAL A 53 3.95 -19.77 -1.54
CA VAL A 53 4.88 -18.70 -1.14
C VAL A 53 5.83 -19.21 -0.05
N ARG A 54 5.31 -19.94 0.94
CA ARG A 54 6.11 -20.57 2.00
C ARG A 54 7.10 -21.58 1.40
N ASP A 55 6.65 -22.45 0.50
CA ASP A 55 7.51 -23.43 -0.19
C ASP A 55 8.65 -22.74 -0.97
N ALA A 56 8.36 -21.63 -1.66
CA ALA A 56 9.37 -20.89 -2.42
C ALA A 56 10.41 -20.21 -1.52
N VAL A 57 9.98 -19.66 -0.39
CA VAL A 57 10.89 -19.10 0.63
C VAL A 57 11.72 -20.22 1.25
N ALA A 58 11.10 -21.33 1.63
CA ALA A 58 11.77 -22.49 2.20
C ALA A 58 12.83 -23.09 1.25
N ALA A 59 12.49 -23.22 -0.04
CA ALA A 59 13.44 -23.67 -1.07
C ALA A 59 14.65 -22.73 -1.18
N THR A 60 14.41 -21.41 -1.22
CA THR A 60 15.49 -20.41 -1.29
C THR A 60 16.40 -20.47 -0.05
N LEU A 61 15.82 -20.62 1.15
CA LEU A 61 16.57 -20.75 2.38
C LEU A 61 17.41 -22.03 2.37
N THR A 62 16.84 -23.14 1.92
CA THR A 62 17.52 -24.44 1.85
C THR A 62 18.66 -24.41 0.83
N GLU A 63 18.44 -23.87 -0.36
CA GLU A 63 19.47 -23.70 -1.39
C GLU A 63 20.59 -22.76 -0.93
N GLY A 64 20.23 -21.64 -0.28
CA GLY A 64 21.19 -20.67 0.24
C GLY A 64 22.11 -21.27 1.30
N VAL A 65 21.55 -22.00 2.27
CA VAL A 65 22.34 -22.65 3.32
C VAL A 65 23.15 -23.82 2.77
N ALA A 66 22.62 -24.59 1.80
CA ALA A 66 23.35 -25.69 1.17
C ALA A 66 24.57 -25.20 0.36
N ALA A 67 24.45 -24.05 -0.30
CA ALA A 67 25.55 -23.44 -1.06
C ALA A 67 26.69 -22.95 -0.16
N ASP A 68 26.39 -22.59 1.09
CA ASP A 68 27.37 -22.07 2.06
C ASP A 68 27.97 -23.16 2.97
N LEU A 69 27.65 -24.44 2.73
CA LEU A 69 28.23 -25.53 3.51
C LEU A 69 29.75 -25.61 3.29
N PRO A 70 30.57 -25.58 4.35
CA PRO A 70 32.01 -25.62 4.19
C PRO A 70 32.46 -26.94 3.54
N ASP A 71 33.43 -26.86 2.62
CA ASP A 71 33.99 -28.00 1.88
C ASP A 71 34.41 -29.19 2.77
N VAL A 72 34.73 -28.92 4.04
CA VAL A 72 35.05 -29.91 5.09
C VAL A 72 33.91 -30.93 5.28
N VAL A 73 32.65 -30.53 5.04
CA VAL A 73 31.46 -31.41 5.09
C VAL A 73 31.43 -32.38 3.89
N GLY A 74 31.91 -31.96 2.73
CA GLY A 74 32.02 -32.78 1.52
C GLY A 74 33.01 -33.95 1.66
N GLY A 75 33.93 -33.89 2.62
CA GLY A 75 34.90 -34.95 2.91
C GLY A 75 34.35 -36.15 3.70
N LEU A 76 33.12 -36.08 4.22
CA LEU A 76 32.53 -37.12 5.07
C LEU A 76 31.39 -37.87 4.32
N PRO A 77 31.51 -39.20 4.12
CA PRO A 77 30.49 -39.97 3.39
C PRO A 77 29.11 -39.87 4.05
N GLY A 78 28.12 -39.34 3.33
CA GLY A 78 26.74 -39.22 3.82
C GLY A 78 26.50 -38.10 4.86
N ALA A 79 27.52 -37.31 5.22
CA ALA A 79 27.33 -36.16 6.12
C ALA A 79 26.59 -35.01 5.44
N GLN A 80 26.92 -34.74 4.17
CA GLN A 80 26.24 -33.71 3.37
C GLN A 80 24.73 -33.94 3.30
N ALA A 81 24.30 -35.13 2.86
CA ALA A 81 22.87 -35.46 2.76
C ALA A 81 22.13 -35.38 4.10
N ARG A 82 22.80 -35.72 5.22
CA ARG A 82 22.22 -35.57 6.57
C ARG A 82 22.09 -34.12 7.00
N ILE A 83 23.06 -33.28 6.64
CA ILE A 83 23.03 -31.84 6.95
C ILE A 83 21.98 -31.14 6.10
N GLU A 84 21.87 -31.47 4.81
CA GLU A 84 20.80 -30.99 3.93
C GLU A 84 19.41 -31.39 4.47
N GLN A 85 19.24 -32.63 4.95
CA GLN A 85 17.99 -33.05 5.62
C GLN A 85 17.71 -32.28 6.91
N LEU A 86 18.73 -32.02 7.73
CA LEU A 86 18.58 -31.22 8.96
C LEU A 86 18.21 -29.77 8.65
N ILE A 87 18.81 -29.19 7.60
CA ILE A 87 18.48 -27.84 7.13
C ILE A 87 17.03 -27.79 6.64
N ALA A 88 16.61 -28.73 5.79
CA ALA A 88 15.23 -28.79 5.30
C ALA A 88 14.22 -28.91 6.45
N SER A 89 14.47 -29.80 7.41
CA SER A 89 13.62 -29.94 8.61
C SER A 89 13.60 -28.66 9.47
N ALA A 90 14.76 -28.01 9.65
CA ALA A 90 14.85 -26.78 10.42
C ALA A 90 14.16 -25.60 9.73
N VAL A 91 14.16 -25.56 8.39
CA VAL A 91 13.43 -24.57 7.60
C VAL A 91 11.92 -24.82 7.72
N ASP A 92 11.46 -26.06 7.61
CA ASP A 92 10.04 -26.41 7.81
C ASP A 92 9.58 -26.05 9.24
N ASP A 93 10.35 -26.44 10.26
CA ASP A 93 10.06 -26.12 11.66
C ASP A 93 10.07 -24.60 11.90
N ALA A 94 11.05 -23.89 11.33
CA ALA A 94 11.12 -22.43 11.40
C ALA A 94 9.97 -21.77 10.66
N MET A 95 9.40 -22.40 9.63
CA MET A 95 8.26 -21.87 8.91
C MET A 95 6.97 -22.01 9.68
N ASP A 96 6.85 -22.99 10.58
CA ASP A 96 5.71 -23.14 11.49
C ASP A 96 5.87 -22.41 12.83
N ASP A 97 6.96 -21.65 12.98
CA ASP A 97 7.25 -20.86 14.17
C ASP A 97 6.31 -19.66 14.32
N PRO A 98 5.88 -19.30 15.55
CA PRO A 98 5.08 -18.09 15.78
C PRO A 98 5.76 -16.80 15.31
N ASP A 99 7.09 -16.73 15.28
CA ASP A 99 7.87 -15.54 14.90
C ASP A 99 7.97 -15.35 13.36
N VAL A 100 7.39 -16.27 12.57
CA VAL A 100 7.34 -16.20 11.09
C VAL A 100 6.57 -15.00 10.59
N ALA A 101 5.49 -14.63 11.29
CA ALA A 101 4.72 -13.44 10.95
C ALA A 101 5.57 -12.17 11.03
N ASP A 102 6.45 -12.09 12.04
CA ASP A 102 7.36 -10.96 12.24
C ASP A 102 8.51 -10.98 11.22
N ALA A 103 9.04 -12.16 10.88
CA ALA A 103 10.01 -12.30 9.80
C ALA A 103 9.41 -11.83 8.46
N TRP A 104 8.19 -12.27 8.14
CA TRP A 104 7.45 -11.85 6.95
C TRP A 104 7.21 -10.34 6.92
N ALA A 105 6.75 -9.76 8.04
CA ALA A 105 6.54 -8.32 8.14
C ALA A 105 7.82 -7.51 7.87
N ARG A 106 8.95 -7.93 8.44
CA ARG A 106 10.26 -7.31 8.19
C ARG A 106 10.71 -7.48 6.74
N SER A 107 10.51 -8.66 6.17
CA SER A 107 10.83 -8.93 4.75
C SER A 107 10.07 -8.02 3.81
N VAL A 108 8.77 -7.84 4.03
CA VAL A 108 7.93 -6.92 3.25
C VAL A 108 8.40 -5.47 3.40
N ASP A 109 8.74 -5.04 4.61
CA ASP A 109 9.16 -3.66 4.87
C ASP A 109 10.52 -3.32 4.23
N LEU A 110 11.49 -4.22 4.31
CA LEU A 110 12.79 -4.05 3.62
C LEU A 110 12.58 -3.98 2.10
N SER A 111 11.77 -4.87 1.56
CA SER A 111 11.44 -4.91 0.13
C SER A 111 10.75 -3.62 -0.35
N ARG A 112 9.89 -3.03 0.48
CA ARG A 112 9.27 -1.72 0.24
C ARG A 112 10.31 -0.61 0.16
N ILE A 113 11.23 -0.56 1.13
CA ILE A 113 12.25 0.49 1.21
C ILE A 113 13.13 0.45 -0.04
N ASP A 114 13.59 -0.74 -0.43
CA ASP A 114 14.42 -0.92 -1.62
C ASP A 114 13.65 -0.55 -2.89
N LEU A 115 12.40 -1.01 -3.05
CA LEU A 115 11.57 -0.65 -4.19
C LEU A 115 11.40 0.87 -4.35
N VAL A 116 11.10 1.57 -3.26
CA VAL A 116 10.90 3.02 -3.29
C VAL A 116 12.21 3.75 -3.63
N THR A 117 13.32 3.29 -3.06
CA THR A 117 14.65 3.84 -3.33
C THR A 117 15.05 3.64 -4.80
N ASP A 118 14.82 2.44 -5.31
CA ASP A 118 15.16 2.07 -6.68
C ASP A 118 14.26 2.79 -7.71
N LEU A 119 12.98 2.99 -7.42
CA LEU A 119 12.09 3.79 -8.29
C LEU A 119 12.51 5.26 -8.34
N ALA A 120 12.94 5.83 -7.21
CA ALA A 120 13.48 7.18 -7.18
C ALA A 120 14.79 7.30 -7.99
N ALA A 121 15.68 6.32 -7.88
CA ALA A 121 16.92 6.25 -8.65
C ALA A 121 16.64 6.06 -10.16
N PHE A 122 15.66 5.21 -10.52
CA PHE A 122 15.21 5.01 -11.89
C PHE A 122 14.71 6.32 -12.51
N ARG A 123 13.86 7.09 -11.82
CA ARG A 123 13.40 8.41 -12.27
C ARG A 123 14.54 9.38 -12.52
N ALA A 124 15.52 9.42 -11.62
CA ALA A 124 16.63 10.37 -11.69
C ALA A 124 17.63 10.03 -12.82
N SER A 125 17.85 8.75 -13.10
CA SER A 125 18.87 8.28 -14.05
C SER A 125 18.31 7.92 -15.43
N GLY A 126 17.01 7.59 -15.54
CA GLY A 126 16.41 7.05 -16.76
C GLY A 126 16.98 5.69 -17.17
N GLY A 127 17.56 4.95 -16.23
CA GLY A 127 18.21 3.65 -16.44
C GLY A 127 17.24 2.50 -16.67
N ASP A 128 17.66 1.27 -16.36
CA ASP A 128 16.81 0.09 -16.45
C ASP A 128 15.74 0.07 -15.35
N ALA A 129 14.56 -0.48 -15.66
CA ALA A 129 13.52 -0.70 -14.67
C ALA A 129 14.04 -1.54 -13.48
N PRO A 130 13.68 -1.17 -12.24
CA PRO A 130 14.25 -1.82 -11.07
C PRO A 130 13.72 -3.24 -10.90
N THR A 131 14.56 -4.13 -10.39
CA THR A 131 14.13 -5.49 -10.04
C THR A 131 13.35 -5.44 -8.73
N LEU A 132 12.20 -6.08 -8.68
CA LEU A 132 11.45 -6.28 -7.44
C LEU A 132 12.13 -7.38 -6.63
N TRP A 133 12.58 -7.07 -5.43
CA TRP A 133 13.21 -8.02 -4.53
C TRP A 133 12.28 -8.35 -3.36
N LEU A 134 12.27 -9.61 -2.94
CA LEU A 134 11.79 -10.03 -1.63
C LEU A 134 13.01 -10.34 -0.76
N HIS A 135 13.25 -9.56 0.29
CA HIS A 135 14.33 -9.87 1.24
C HIS A 135 13.94 -11.08 2.07
N VAL A 136 14.80 -12.11 2.11
CA VAL A 136 14.60 -13.30 2.94
C VAL A 136 15.55 -13.35 4.14
N GLY A 137 16.42 -12.35 4.30
CA GLY A 137 17.28 -12.17 5.47
C GLY A 137 16.57 -12.35 6.82
N PRO A 138 15.37 -11.76 7.05
CA PRO A 138 14.63 -11.98 8.29
C PRO A 138 14.28 -13.44 8.60
N PHE A 139 14.07 -14.28 7.57
CA PHE A 139 13.86 -15.71 7.74
C PHE A 139 15.17 -16.46 8.01
N VAL A 140 16.27 -16.05 7.39
CA VAL A 140 17.60 -16.58 7.69
C VAL A 140 17.97 -16.29 9.14
N ASP A 141 17.72 -15.07 9.63
CA ASP A 141 17.95 -14.70 11.03
C ASP A 141 17.12 -15.56 12.00
N LEU A 142 15.85 -15.81 11.66
CA LEU A 142 14.96 -16.67 12.45
C LEU A 142 15.47 -18.12 12.46
N GLY A 143 15.74 -18.69 11.28
CA GLY A 143 16.27 -20.05 11.15
C GLY A 143 17.61 -20.23 11.86
N ARG A 144 18.51 -19.23 11.78
CA ARG A 144 19.78 -19.23 12.52
C ARG A 144 19.56 -19.24 14.02
N THR A 145 18.63 -18.42 14.52
CA THR A 145 18.29 -18.36 15.94
C THR A 145 17.80 -19.72 16.43
N ARG A 146 16.86 -20.34 15.70
CA ARG A 146 16.32 -21.67 16.02
C ARG A 146 17.35 -22.79 15.92
N LEU A 147 18.22 -22.73 14.91
CA LEU A 147 19.31 -23.68 14.77
C LEU A 147 20.28 -23.58 15.96
N MET A 148 20.65 -22.37 16.38
CA MET A 148 21.51 -22.17 17.55
C MET A 148 20.88 -22.66 18.84
N GLU A 149 19.57 -22.44 19.04
CA GLU A 149 18.83 -22.92 20.22
C GLU A 149 18.72 -24.44 20.29
N SER A 150 18.60 -25.11 19.14
CA SER A 150 18.44 -26.57 19.05
C SER A 150 19.77 -27.34 18.91
N THR A 151 20.87 -26.65 18.63
CA THR A 151 22.17 -27.28 18.38
C THR A 151 22.79 -27.87 19.66
N PRO A 152 23.14 -29.17 19.70
CA PRO A 152 23.86 -29.76 20.82
C PRO A 152 25.21 -29.08 21.06
N ALA A 153 25.64 -28.97 22.32
CA ALA A 153 26.88 -28.27 22.70
C ALA A 153 28.12 -28.73 21.89
N ALA A 154 28.19 -30.01 21.51
CA ALA A 154 29.27 -30.59 20.71
C ALA A 154 29.38 -30.03 19.27
N LEU A 155 28.28 -29.50 18.72
CA LEU A 155 28.21 -28.95 17.35
C LEU A 155 28.13 -27.42 17.32
N SER A 156 28.00 -26.77 18.49
CA SER A 156 27.84 -25.31 18.62
C SER A 156 28.96 -24.51 17.93
N GLY A 157 30.22 -24.95 18.04
CA GLY A 157 31.35 -24.29 17.39
C GLY A 157 31.36 -24.40 15.86
N ILE A 158 30.76 -25.46 15.31
CA ILE A 158 30.63 -25.66 13.86
C ILE A 158 29.51 -24.77 13.34
N VAL A 159 28.34 -24.78 13.99
CA VAL A 159 27.18 -23.96 13.61
C VAL A 159 27.48 -22.46 13.74
N ALA A 160 28.20 -22.05 14.79
CA ALA A 160 28.61 -20.66 14.97
C ALA A 160 29.63 -20.18 13.91
N GLY A 161 30.38 -21.11 13.32
CA GLY A 161 31.37 -20.84 12.28
C GLY A 161 30.84 -20.91 10.84
N LEU A 162 29.55 -21.20 10.64
CA LEU A 162 28.92 -21.11 9.33
C LEU A 162 28.89 -19.64 8.88
N GLU A 163 29.45 -19.36 7.71
CA GLU A 163 29.24 -18.08 7.04
C GLU A 163 27.84 -18.11 6.42
N TRP A 164 27.01 -17.14 6.79
CA TRP A 164 25.65 -17.03 6.28
C TRP A 164 25.64 -15.97 5.17
N GLN A 165 24.93 -16.21 4.08
CA GLN A 165 24.75 -15.21 3.02
C GLN A 165 24.41 -13.83 3.60
N THR A 166 25.15 -12.84 3.13
CA THR A 166 24.90 -11.44 3.49
C THR A 166 23.85 -10.88 2.51
N ASP A 167 22.67 -10.56 3.04
CA ASP A 167 21.50 -10.05 2.29
C ASP A 167 20.91 -11.02 1.23
N PRO A 168 20.36 -12.17 1.66
CA PRO A 168 19.69 -13.09 0.75
C PRO A 168 18.35 -12.50 0.31
N ARG A 169 18.12 -12.51 -1.01
CA ARG A 169 16.96 -11.90 -1.66
C ARG A 169 16.47 -12.71 -2.87
N ILE A 170 15.15 -12.74 -3.05
CA ILE A 170 14.48 -13.41 -4.17
C ILE A 170 14.05 -12.36 -5.20
N ALA A 171 14.42 -12.55 -6.47
CA ALA A 171 13.92 -11.70 -7.55
C ALA A 171 12.46 -12.07 -7.85
N LEU A 172 11.53 -11.15 -7.60
CA LEU A 172 10.10 -11.29 -7.96
C LEU A 172 9.82 -10.91 -9.41
N GLY A 173 10.83 -10.42 -10.13
CA GLY A 173 10.76 -10.02 -11.52
C GLY A 173 11.02 -8.52 -11.70
N ARG A 174 10.94 -8.07 -12.95
CA ARG A 174 11.14 -6.68 -13.33
C ARG A 174 9.86 -6.18 -14.01
N PRO A 175 9.24 -5.08 -13.52
CA PRO A 175 8.14 -4.45 -14.21
C PRO A 175 8.61 -3.92 -15.56
N ASP A 176 7.69 -3.77 -16.51
CA ASP A 176 8.05 -3.11 -17.75
C ASP A 176 8.47 -1.64 -17.49
N PRO A 177 9.30 -1.03 -18.35
CA PRO A 177 9.79 0.34 -18.13
C PRO A 177 8.68 1.39 -18.03
N GLN A 178 7.53 1.15 -18.67
CA GLN A 178 6.41 2.09 -18.64
C GLN A 178 5.70 2.05 -17.28
N GLN A 179 5.47 0.86 -16.72
CA GLN A 179 4.94 0.67 -15.37
C GLN A 179 5.88 1.24 -14.32
N ALA A 180 7.19 1.01 -14.46
CA ALA A 180 8.19 1.60 -13.57
C ALA A 180 8.18 3.14 -13.61
N ALA A 181 8.05 3.72 -14.82
CA ALA A 181 7.94 5.17 -14.98
C ALA A 181 6.66 5.73 -14.33
N TRP A 182 5.51 5.10 -14.55
CA TRP A 182 4.26 5.51 -13.91
C TRP A 182 4.32 5.38 -12.39
N ALA A 183 4.91 4.31 -11.86
CA ALA A 183 5.08 4.13 -10.42
C ALA A 183 6.00 5.20 -9.83
N ALA A 184 7.12 5.51 -10.49
CA ALA A 184 8.05 6.53 -10.05
C ALA A 184 7.47 7.96 -10.16
N ASP A 185 6.72 8.26 -11.23
CA ASP A 185 5.96 9.51 -11.38
C ASP A 185 4.89 9.65 -10.29
N ALA A 186 4.14 8.58 -10.03
CA ALA A 186 3.13 8.57 -8.99
C ALA A 186 3.77 8.84 -7.63
N LEU A 187 4.88 8.18 -7.30
CA LEU A 187 5.56 8.34 -6.01
C LEU A 187 6.04 9.78 -5.76
N ASP A 188 6.54 10.45 -6.80
CA ASP A 188 6.94 11.86 -6.73
C ASP A 188 5.73 12.78 -6.47
N VAL A 189 4.65 12.63 -7.25
CA VAL A 189 3.42 13.43 -7.08
C VAL A 189 2.79 13.21 -5.71
N VAL A 190 2.80 11.95 -5.26
CA VAL A 190 2.20 11.50 -4.01
C VAL A 190 2.91 12.08 -2.79
N SER A 191 4.23 12.26 -2.84
CA SER A 191 5.00 12.90 -1.77
C SER A 191 4.50 14.32 -1.43
N GLY A 192 3.90 15.00 -2.42
CA GLY A 192 3.30 16.33 -2.29
C GLY A 192 1.87 16.35 -1.76
N TRP A 193 1.37 15.25 -1.16
CA TRP A 193 -0.07 15.09 -0.88
C TRP A 193 -0.70 16.23 -0.06
N VAL A 194 0.07 16.84 0.84
CA VAL A 194 -0.37 17.99 1.67
C VAL A 194 -0.83 19.16 0.80
N TRP A 195 -0.19 19.39 -0.35
CA TRP A 195 -0.53 20.49 -1.24
C TRP A 195 -1.89 20.33 -1.91
N PHE A 196 -2.35 19.10 -2.14
CA PHE A 196 -3.73 18.87 -2.59
C PHE A 196 -4.73 19.35 -1.53
N TYR A 197 -4.50 19.06 -0.25
CA TYR A 197 -5.39 19.56 0.80
C TYR A 197 -5.36 21.08 0.94
N VAL A 198 -4.18 21.70 0.86
CA VAL A 198 -4.04 23.17 0.87
C VAL A 198 -4.81 23.79 -0.29
N ALA A 199 -4.64 23.27 -1.51
CA ALA A 199 -5.35 23.73 -2.69
C ALA A 199 -6.87 23.53 -2.57
N ALA A 200 -7.32 22.38 -2.07
CA ALA A 200 -8.72 22.09 -1.82
C ALA A 200 -9.35 23.07 -0.81
N ILE A 201 -8.67 23.36 0.30
CA ILE A 201 -9.14 24.33 1.30
C ILE A 201 -9.21 25.74 0.69
N ALA A 202 -8.18 26.16 -0.04
CA ALA A 202 -8.17 27.47 -0.70
C ALA A 202 -9.33 27.61 -1.70
N LEU A 203 -9.55 26.61 -2.56
CA LEU A 203 -10.67 26.56 -3.49
C LEU A 203 -12.02 26.56 -2.78
N ALA A 204 -12.14 25.84 -1.66
CA ALA A 204 -13.36 25.78 -0.87
C ALA A 204 -13.70 27.15 -0.27
N LEU A 205 -12.72 27.82 0.33
CA LEU A 205 -12.88 29.16 0.90
C LEU A 205 -13.25 30.19 -0.17
N LEU A 206 -12.57 30.17 -1.33
CA LEU A 206 -12.90 31.03 -2.48
C LEU A 206 -14.32 30.75 -3.00
N GLY A 207 -14.69 29.48 -3.15
CA GLY A 207 -16.02 29.06 -3.57
C GLY A 207 -17.12 29.57 -2.65
N LEU A 208 -16.93 29.47 -1.33
CA LEU A 208 -17.86 29.97 -0.32
C LEU A 208 -17.93 31.51 -0.28
N ALA A 209 -16.80 32.19 -0.47
CA ALA A 209 -16.72 33.66 -0.47
C ALA A 209 -17.43 34.28 -1.68
N VAL A 210 -17.24 33.69 -2.87
CA VAL A 210 -17.85 34.16 -4.12
C VAL A 210 -19.37 33.93 -4.12
N GLY A 211 -19.81 32.80 -3.56
CA GLY A 211 -21.19 32.34 -3.61
C GLY A 211 -22.20 33.28 -2.93
N PRO A 212 -23.33 33.61 -3.56
CA PRO A 212 -24.35 34.47 -2.96
C PRO A 212 -25.08 33.73 -1.84
N ARG A 213 -25.38 34.41 -0.73
CA ARG A 213 -26.17 33.96 0.45
C ARG A 213 -26.57 32.47 0.45
N ARG A 214 -27.74 32.13 -0.11
CA ARG A 214 -28.27 30.76 -0.16
C ARG A 214 -27.60 29.89 -1.22
N GLY A 215 -27.15 30.48 -2.33
CA GLY A 215 -26.49 29.79 -3.44
C GLY A 215 -25.16 29.13 -3.06
N ARG A 216 -24.38 29.69 -2.14
CA ARG A 216 -23.13 29.07 -1.66
C ARG A 216 -23.37 27.73 -0.94
N TRP A 217 -24.47 27.65 -0.19
CA TRP A 217 -24.84 26.45 0.56
C TRP A 217 -25.44 25.38 -0.34
N VAL A 218 -26.20 25.79 -1.36
CA VAL A 218 -26.63 24.89 -2.44
C VAL A 218 -25.42 24.33 -3.18
N ALA A 219 -24.47 25.19 -3.57
CA ALA A 219 -23.25 24.78 -4.25
C ALA A 219 -22.41 23.80 -3.41
N LEU A 220 -22.25 24.07 -2.10
CA LEU A 220 -21.57 23.17 -1.16
C LEU A 220 -22.26 21.80 -1.08
N THR A 221 -23.59 21.80 -0.92
CA THR A 221 -24.38 20.56 -0.83
C THR A 221 -24.22 19.72 -2.09
N VAL A 222 -24.33 20.35 -3.27
CA VAL A 222 -24.18 19.67 -4.56
C VAL A 222 -22.77 19.13 -4.75
N ALA A 223 -21.74 19.94 -4.48
CA ALA A 223 -20.34 19.51 -4.61
C ALA A 223 -20.01 18.36 -3.65
N ALA A 224 -20.42 18.45 -2.38
CA ALA A 224 -20.20 17.41 -1.40
C ALA A 224 -20.96 16.11 -1.76
N ALA A 225 -22.21 16.21 -2.21
CA ALA A 225 -22.99 15.06 -2.65
C ALA A 225 -22.34 14.39 -3.88
N LEU A 226 -21.87 15.17 -4.85
CA LEU A 226 -21.11 14.65 -6.00
C LEU A 226 -19.83 13.95 -5.54
N GLY A 227 -19.11 14.49 -4.56
CA GLY A 227 -17.93 13.84 -3.97
C GLY A 227 -18.25 12.50 -3.33
N VAL A 228 -19.32 12.42 -2.53
CA VAL A 228 -19.79 11.18 -1.91
C VAL A 228 -20.18 10.14 -2.97
N VAL A 229 -20.89 10.56 -4.03
CA VAL A 229 -21.27 9.68 -5.15
C VAL A 229 -20.04 9.19 -5.90
N ALA A 230 -19.11 10.08 -6.24
CA ALA A 230 -17.87 9.75 -6.94
C ALA A 230 -17.02 8.76 -6.14
N LEU A 231 -16.85 9.01 -4.84
CA LEU A 231 -16.12 8.09 -3.95
C LEU A 231 -16.83 6.73 -3.85
N SER A 232 -18.15 6.72 -3.70
CA SER A 232 -18.93 5.47 -3.65
C SER A 232 -18.81 4.67 -4.94
N LEU A 233 -18.79 5.34 -6.10
CA LEU A 233 -18.58 4.69 -7.39
C LEU A 233 -17.15 4.13 -7.51
N ALA A 234 -16.14 4.90 -7.11
CA ALA A 234 -14.75 4.45 -7.10
C ALA A 234 -14.56 3.21 -6.21
N ARG A 235 -15.18 3.20 -5.01
CA ARG A 235 -15.19 2.04 -4.11
C ARG A 235 -15.82 0.80 -4.74
N ARG A 236 -16.93 0.95 -5.47
CA ARG A 236 -17.58 -0.17 -6.19
C ARG A 236 -16.68 -0.73 -7.30
N VAL A 237 -16.12 0.16 -8.12
CA VAL A 237 -15.20 -0.22 -9.20
C VAL A 237 -13.98 -0.96 -8.64
N ALA A 238 -13.43 -0.51 -7.51
CA ALA A 238 -12.32 -1.19 -6.86
C ALA A 238 -12.65 -2.64 -6.46
N VAL A 239 -13.84 -2.88 -5.91
CA VAL A 239 -14.31 -4.23 -5.56
C VAL A 239 -14.48 -5.11 -6.81
N ASP A 240 -15.05 -4.56 -7.88
CA ASP A 240 -15.28 -5.31 -9.13
C ASP A 240 -13.95 -5.72 -9.80
N VAL A 241 -12.92 -4.87 -9.73
CA VAL A 241 -11.58 -5.17 -10.26
C VAL A 241 -10.83 -6.22 -9.43
N ALA A 242 -11.11 -6.30 -8.13
CA ALA A 242 -10.45 -7.24 -7.23
C ALA A 242 -10.88 -8.70 -7.37
N ALA A 243 -11.91 -9.02 -8.18
CA ALA A 243 -12.34 -10.39 -8.44
C ALA A 243 -11.49 -11.01 -9.57
N PRO A 244 -10.42 -11.76 -9.28
CA PRO A 244 -9.53 -12.27 -10.31
C PRO A 244 -10.27 -13.35 -11.09
N GLN A 245 -10.25 -13.27 -12.42
CA GLN A 245 -10.78 -14.31 -13.29
C GLN A 245 -9.63 -15.17 -13.80
N GLY A 246 -9.43 -16.35 -13.21
CA GLY A 246 -8.44 -17.31 -13.70
C GLY A 246 -8.11 -18.42 -12.70
N THR A 247 -7.36 -19.43 -13.16
CA THR A 247 -6.91 -20.58 -12.38
C THR A 247 -5.38 -20.65 -12.40
N GLY A 248 -4.73 -20.57 -11.24
CA GLY A 248 -3.26 -20.71 -11.11
C GLY A 248 -2.67 -19.96 -9.91
N LEU A 249 -1.42 -20.30 -9.53
CA LEU A 249 -0.69 -19.67 -8.42
C LEU A 249 -0.56 -18.15 -8.59
N VAL A 250 -0.07 -17.71 -9.75
CA VAL A 250 0.14 -16.29 -10.03
C VAL A 250 -1.16 -15.52 -9.88
N THR A 251 -2.28 -16.07 -10.36
CA THR A 251 -3.62 -15.49 -10.20
C THR A 251 -4.08 -15.47 -8.75
N ALA A 252 -3.74 -16.50 -7.95
CA ALA A 252 -4.07 -16.55 -6.53
C ALA A 252 -3.29 -15.49 -5.72
N VAL A 253 -1.97 -15.36 -5.97
CA VAL A 253 -1.11 -14.35 -5.34
C VAL A 253 -1.55 -12.94 -5.74
N GLN A 254 -1.74 -12.69 -7.04
CA GLN A 254 -2.27 -11.42 -7.53
C GLN A 254 -3.65 -11.13 -6.96
N GLY A 255 -4.49 -12.16 -6.81
CA GLY A 255 -5.81 -12.04 -6.20
C GLY A 255 -5.76 -11.63 -4.74
N GLN A 256 -4.90 -12.27 -3.93
CA GLN A 256 -4.72 -11.90 -2.52
C GLN A 256 -4.14 -10.49 -2.38
N LEU A 257 -3.15 -10.12 -3.21
CA LEU A 257 -2.59 -8.76 -3.23
C LEU A 257 -3.65 -7.72 -3.61
N THR A 258 -4.44 -7.98 -4.65
CA THR A 258 -5.47 -7.04 -5.11
C THR A 258 -6.59 -6.92 -4.09
N ALA A 259 -7.03 -8.04 -3.51
CA ALA A 259 -8.04 -8.04 -2.45
C ALA A 259 -7.56 -7.28 -1.20
N GLY A 260 -6.31 -7.52 -0.76
CA GLY A 260 -5.71 -6.80 0.36
C GLY A 260 -5.57 -5.30 0.08
N ALA A 261 -5.11 -4.92 -1.11
CA ALA A 261 -5.01 -3.52 -1.51
C ALA A 261 -6.38 -2.82 -1.56
N VAL A 262 -7.41 -3.51 -2.06
CA VAL A 262 -8.77 -2.98 -2.07
C VAL A 262 -9.35 -2.88 -0.67
N ASP A 263 -9.16 -3.86 0.20
CA ASP A 263 -9.59 -3.77 1.60
C ASP A 263 -8.92 -2.60 2.33
N SER A 264 -7.60 -2.43 2.17
CA SER A 264 -6.84 -1.30 2.70
C SER A 264 -7.39 0.04 2.19
N LEU A 265 -7.66 0.15 0.87
CA LEU A 265 -8.23 1.35 0.27
C LEU A 265 -9.65 1.64 0.79
N LEU A 266 -10.49 0.61 0.95
CA LEU A 266 -11.85 0.74 1.46
C LEU A 266 -11.82 1.24 2.91
N ARG A 267 -11.03 0.62 3.78
CA ARG A 267 -10.82 1.07 5.17
C ARG A 267 -10.30 2.50 5.25
N TRP A 268 -9.37 2.86 4.37
CA TRP A 268 -8.84 4.23 4.27
C TRP A 268 -9.91 5.26 3.86
N SER A 269 -10.79 4.87 2.93
CA SER A 269 -11.80 5.78 2.37
C SER A 269 -13.03 6.00 3.26
N ASP A 270 -13.27 5.15 4.27
CA ASP A 270 -14.38 5.28 5.21
C ASP A 270 -14.46 6.65 5.90
N PRO A 271 -13.40 7.16 6.56
CA PRO A 271 -13.44 8.48 7.18
C PRO A 271 -13.68 9.60 6.16
N VAL A 272 -13.19 9.47 4.92
CA VAL A 272 -13.40 10.46 3.85
C VAL A 272 -14.88 10.52 3.47
N GLN A 273 -15.55 9.36 3.43
CA GLN A 273 -16.99 9.29 3.16
C GLN A 273 -17.81 9.94 4.29
N VAL A 274 -17.41 9.74 5.55
CA VAL A 274 -18.04 10.41 6.70
C VAL A 274 -17.90 11.93 6.59
N VAL A 275 -16.71 12.44 6.29
CA VAL A 275 -16.47 13.87 6.08
C VAL A 275 -17.34 14.42 4.95
N GLY A 276 -17.49 13.68 3.85
CA GLY A 276 -18.39 14.03 2.75
C GLY A 276 -19.84 14.21 3.20
N TRP A 277 -20.38 13.27 4.00
CA TRP A 277 -21.74 13.36 4.55
C TRP A 277 -21.91 14.52 5.54
N VAL A 278 -20.89 14.80 6.36
CA VAL A 278 -20.88 15.97 7.25
C VAL A 278 -20.98 17.26 6.43
N LEU A 279 -20.23 17.38 5.33
CA LEU A 279 -20.28 18.55 4.45
C LEU A 279 -21.64 18.71 3.75
N VAL A 280 -22.26 17.61 3.32
CA VAL A 280 -23.64 17.62 2.80
C VAL A 280 -24.60 18.18 3.85
N THR A 281 -24.50 17.68 5.08
CA THR A 281 -25.36 18.10 6.21
C THR A 281 -25.17 19.58 6.54
N VAL A 282 -23.91 20.06 6.60
CA VAL A 282 -23.58 21.47 6.80
C VAL A 282 -24.18 22.34 5.69
N GLY A 283 -24.09 21.88 4.43
CA GLY A 283 -24.71 22.53 3.29
C GLY A 283 -26.23 22.66 3.45
N LEU A 284 -26.92 21.58 3.82
CA LEU A 284 -28.36 21.56 4.03
C LEU A 284 -28.80 22.48 5.18
N VAL A 285 -28.10 22.46 6.32
CA VAL A 285 -28.36 23.37 7.45
C VAL A 285 -28.16 24.83 7.01
N GLY A 286 -27.10 25.11 6.27
CA GLY A 286 -26.84 26.45 5.71
C GLY A 286 -27.95 26.92 4.76
N ILE A 287 -28.53 26.03 3.95
CA ILE A 287 -29.69 26.34 3.10
C ILE A 287 -30.91 26.70 3.95
N ALA A 288 -31.16 25.96 5.03
CA ALA A 288 -32.32 26.17 5.90
C ALA A 288 -32.24 27.48 6.70
N LEU A 289 -31.06 27.86 7.17
CA LEU A 289 -30.83 29.07 7.94
C LEU A 289 -30.68 30.34 7.06
N ALA A 290 -30.42 30.19 5.76
CA ALA A 290 -30.24 31.33 4.87
C ALA A 290 -31.57 32.06 4.63
N PRO A 291 -31.62 33.40 4.83
CA PRO A 291 -32.85 34.16 4.67
C PRO A 291 -33.41 34.05 3.24
N GLY A 292 -34.68 33.63 3.14
CA GLY A 292 -35.41 33.56 1.88
C GLY A 292 -35.58 34.94 1.23
N ARG A 293 -35.75 34.97 -0.09
CA ARG A 293 -36.22 36.19 -0.77
C ARG A 293 -37.62 36.50 -0.22
N ARG A 294 -37.78 37.63 0.48
CA ARG A 294 -39.11 38.12 0.85
C ARG A 294 -39.90 38.29 -0.46
N PRO A 295 -41.15 37.78 -0.54
CA PRO A 295 -42.01 38.10 -1.67
C PRO A 295 -42.19 39.63 -1.74
N PRO A 296 -42.34 40.21 -2.94
CA PRO A 296 -42.62 41.64 -3.05
C PRO A 296 -43.89 41.93 -2.25
N SER A 297 -43.79 42.84 -1.28
CA SER A 297 -44.97 43.38 -0.60
C SER A 297 -45.81 44.04 -1.68
N VAL A 298 -46.99 43.48 -1.95
CA VAL A 298 -48.02 44.13 -2.75
C VAL A 298 -48.44 45.34 -1.92
N ASN A 299 -47.92 46.52 -2.26
CA ASN A 299 -48.42 47.77 -1.69
C ASN A 299 -49.81 47.99 -2.29
N SER A 300 -50.83 47.83 -1.44
CA SER A 300 -52.21 48.32 -1.65
C SER A 300 -52.26 49.83 -1.52
#